data_AF-A0A0V0I0S8-F1
#
_entry.id   AF-A0A0V0I0S8-F1
#
_cell.length_a   1.000
_cell.length_b   1.000
_cell.length_c   1.000
_cell.angle_alpha   90.00
_cell.angle_beta   90.00
_cell.angle_gamma   90.00
#
_symmetry.space_group_name_H-M   'P 1'
#
loop_
_entity.id
_entity.type
_entity.pdbx_description
1 polymer ?
#
loop_
_entity_poly.entity_id
_entity_poly.type
_entity_poly.pdbx_seq_one_letter_code
_entity_poly.pdbx_strand_id
1 'polypeptide(L)'
;MPARMCINPIHNKKGILHGSGNSISEETEERWADSSCAMDSLYDLDLISDTVPVILDNSEMWHHVLATSMKLGSRGVAHVEGVSKSDLKEKSSYSNILLINRTASPLSWFAECKDRKNHSSILLPYSFLPSMAAEKLRYAAEEIKKLLGDYDAMHVRRGDVLKTRKDRFGVERSKHPHLDRDTRAEFILCRIAKWVPPGRTLFIASNERTPGYFSPLAVRYKLAYSSNYSSILDPLIENNYELFMVERLILMGAKTFIKTMKEDDNDLSLSDDSKKNTKKWEIPVYTRDGEKC
;
A
#
# COMPACT_ATOMS: atom_id res chain seq x y z
N MET A 1 -11.23 3.79 -16.26
CA MET A 1 -10.21 3.86 -15.19
C MET A 1 -9.39 5.10 -15.44
N PRO A 2 -8.98 5.87 -14.41
CA PRO A 2 -8.12 7.03 -14.65
C PRO A 2 -6.77 6.58 -15.22
N ALA A 3 -6.27 7.26 -16.24
CA ALA A 3 -4.97 6.99 -16.86
C ALA A 3 -3.80 7.41 -15.96
N ARG A 4 -4.06 8.35 -15.04
CA ARG A 4 -3.09 8.81 -14.04
C ARG A 4 -3.70 8.76 -12.65
N MET A 5 -2.88 8.33 -11.70
CA MET A 5 -3.24 8.32 -10.30
C MET A 5 -2.48 9.39 -9.54
N CYS A 6 -3.12 9.95 -8.51
CA CYS A 6 -2.45 10.85 -7.60
C CYS A 6 -1.66 10.12 -6.53
N ILE A 7 -0.40 10.52 -6.45
CA ILE A 7 0.59 10.07 -5.50
C ILE A 7 0.72 11.16 -4.44
N ASN A 8 0.80 10.74 -3.17
CA ASN A 8 1.12 11.65 -2.09
C ASN A 8 2.59 12.09 -2.25
N PRO A 9 2.88 13.41 -2.41
CA PRO A 9 4.24 13.90 -2.59
C PRO A 9 5.18 13.54 -1.44
N ILE A 10 4.64 13.32 -0.23
CA ILE A 10 5.41 12.85 0.94
C ILE A 10 6.06 11.49 0.67
N HIS A 11 5.44 10.66 -0.16
CA HIS A 11 5.92 9.36 -0.57
C HIS A 11 6.54 9.39 -1.98
N ASN A 12 6.64 10.53 -2.66
CA ASN A 12 7.15 10.56 -4.04
C ASN A 12 8.66 10.79 -4.17
N LYS A 13 9.32 11.33 -3.14
CA LYS A 13 10.78 11.43 -3.17
C LYS A 13 11.34 10.02 -3.15
N LYS A 14 12.05 9.59 -4.21
CA LYS A 14 12.82 8.33 -4.24
C LYS A 14 13.46 8.18 -2.86
N GLY A 15 12.96 7.20 -2.09
CA GLY A 15 13.44 6.92 -0.76
C GLY A 15 14.92 6.71 -0.95
N ILE A 16 15.70 7.67 -0.46
CA ILE A 16 17.08 7.81 -0.84
C ILE A 16 17.78 6.51 -0.44
N LEU A 17 18.03 5.61 -1.40
CA LEU A 17 18.67 4.32 -1.14
C LEU A 17 20.11 4.54 -0.62
N HIS A 18 20.68 5.73 -0.87
CA HIS A 18 21.94 6.22 -0.29
C HIS A 18 21.93 7.73 -0.05
N GLY A 19 21.93 8.15 1.23
CA GLY A 19 21.96 9.57 1.61
C GLY A 19 23.20 10.28 1.10
N SER A 20 23.08 11.10 0.05
CA SER A 20 24.06 12.13 -0.27
C SER A 20 23.32 13.44 -0.57
N GLY A 21 23.78 14.51 0.08
CA GLY A 21 23.10 15.80 0.12
C GLY A 21 23.37 16.68 -1.11
N ASN A 22 22.52 17.70 -1.20
CA ASN A 22 22.54 18.86 -2.09
C ASN A 22 21.99 18.69 -3.51
N SER A 23 20.78 19.20 -3.72
CA SER A 23 20.56 20.40 -4.54
C SER A 23 19.09 20.82 -4.41
N ILE A 24 18.88 22.06 -3.96
CA ILE A 24 17.58 22.73 -3.89
C ILE A 24 17.66 23.85 -4.92
N SER A 25 17.00 23.69 -6.08
CA SER A 25 16.52 24.81 -6.91
C SER A 25 15.89 24.29 -8.20
N GLU A 26 14.55 24.30 -8.27
CA GLU A 26 13.67 24.61 -9.44
C GLU A 26 12.23 24.13 -9.17
N GLU A 27 11.58 24.71 -8.16
CA GLU A 27 10.55 24.00 -7.37
C GLU A 27 9.07 24.30 -7.69
N THR A 28 8.70 24.86 -8.85
CA THR A 28 7.28 25.29 -9.08
C THR A 28 6.54 24.67 -10.26
N GLU A 29 7.19 24.27 -11.36
CA GLU A 29 6.53 23.52 -12.44
C GLU A 29 6.73 21.99 -12.33
N GLU A 30 7.83 21.53 -11.70
CA GLU A 30 8.10 20.10 -11.45
C GLU A 30 7.17 19.46 -10.40
N ARG A 31 6.52 20.27 -9.55
CA ARG A 31 5.71 19.77 -8.41
C ARG A 31 4.47 18.95 -8.81
N TRP A 32 3.98 19.09 -10.04
CA TRP A 32 2.80 18.33 -10.50
C TRP A 32 3.20 16.96 -11.08
N ALA A 33 4.31 16.90 -11.82
CA ALA A 33 4.92 15.63 -12.25
C ALA A 33 5.26 14.75 -11.04
N ASP A 34 5.69 15.36 -9.94
CA ASP A 34 6.00 14.71 -8.66
C ASP A 34 4.78 14.26 -7.81
N SER A 35 3.57 14.39 -8.33
CA SER A 35 2.35 14.06 -7.57
C SER A 35 1.42 13.11 -8.29
N SER A 36 1.86 12.53 -9.41
CA SER A 36 1.08 11.56 -10.14
C SER A 36 1.93 10.55 -10.91
N CYS A 37 1.47 9.31 -11.02
CA CYS A 37 2.05 8.31 -11.91
C CYS A 37 1.01 7.87 -12.95
N ALA A 38 1.49 7.27 -14.02
CA ALA A 38 0.64 6.57 -14.95
C ALA A 38 0.07 5.29 -14.29
N MET A 39 -1.15 4.94 -14.64
CA MET A 39 -1.86 3.78 -14.07
C MET A 39 -1.13 2.46 -14.42
N ASP A 40 -0.61 2.39 -15.63
CA ASP A 40 0.15 1.27 -16.21
C ASP A 40 1.57 1.12 -15.65
N SER A 41 2.13 2.16 -15.02
CA SER A 41 3.44 2.05 -14.35
C SER A 41 3.38 1.20 -13.08
N LEU A 42 2.21 1.17 -12.42
CA LEU A 42 1.99 0.41 -11.19
C LEU A 42 1.20 -0.88 -11.41
N TYR A 43 0.32 -0.91 -12.41
CA TYR A 43 -0.63 -2.01 -12.62
C TYR A 43 -0.62 -2.51 -14.06
N ASP A 44 -0.78 -3.81 -14.21
CA ASP A 44 -0.91 -4.48 -15.50
C ASP A 44 -2.36 -4.42 -15.96
N LEU A 45 -2.64 -3.49 -16.88
CA LEU A 45 -3.99 -3.25 -17.36
C LEU A 45 -4.53 -4.41 -18.21
N ASP A 46 -3.66 -5.13 -18.90
CA ASP A 46 -4.03 -6.29 -19.70
C ASP A 46 -4.44 -7.44 -18.77
N LEU A 47 -3.64 -7.70 -17.73
CA LEU A 47 -3.99 -8.72 -16.72
C LEU A 47 -5.28 -8.36 -15.96
N ILE A 48 -5.55 -7.08 -15.68
CA ILE A 48 -6.84 -6.67 -15.11
C ILE A 48 -7.98 -6.93 -16.11
N SER A 49 -7.73 -6.68 -17.40
CA SER A 49 -8.69 -6.83 -18.48
C SER A 49 -9.16 -8.26 -18.69
N ASP A 50 -8.35 -9.26 -18.31
CA ASP A 50 -8.76 -10.67 -18.26
C ASP A 50 -9.95 -10.93 -17.30
N THR A 51 -10.13 -10.06 -16.30
CA THR A 51 -11.21 -10.17 -15.32
C THR A 51 -12.36 -9.20 -15.60
N VAL A 52 -12.04 -7.95 -15.92
CA VAL A 52 -13.03 -6.89 -16.19
C VAL A 52 -12.46 -5.98 -17.27
N PRO A 53 -13.18 -5.71 -18.38
CA PRO A 53 -12.70 -4.80 -19.42
C PRO A 53 -12.27 -3.45 -18.84
N VAL A 54 -11.01 -3.07 -19.08
CA VAL A 54 -10.47 -1.78 -18.64
C VAL A 54 -10.40 -0.83 -19.84
N ILE A 55 -10.98 0.35 -19.67
CA ILE A 55 -10.85 1.45 -20.62
C ILE A 55 -10.28 2.64 -19.86
N LEU A 56 -9.12 3.15 -20.29
CA LEU A 56 -8.51 4.34 -19.70
C LEU A 56 -9.21 5.61 -20.18
N ASP A 57 -9.38 6.58 -19.30
CA ASP A 57 -10.09 7.85 -19.55
C ASP A 57 -9.40 8.79 -20.56
N ASN A 58 -8.17 8.47 -20.98
CA ASN A 58 -7.42 9.18 -22.02
C ASN A 58 -7.36 8.41 -23.36
N SER A 59 -8.01 7.24 -23.46
CA SER A 59 -7.98 6.41 -24.67
C SER A 59 -9.02 6.87 -25.70
N GLU A 60 -8.76 6.64 -26.99
CA GLU A 60 -9.76 6.86 -28.04
C GLU A 60 -11.03 6.02 -27.80
N MET A 61 -10.86 4.80 -27.29
CA MET A 61 -11.95 3.91 -26.92
C MET A 61 -12.87 4.54 -25.87
N TRP A 62 -12.33 5.27 -24.89
CA TRP A 62 -13.13 5.99 -23.90
C TRP A 62 -14.02 7.04 -24.55
N HIS A 63 -13.47 7.84 -25.46
CA HIS A 63 -14.24 8.84 -26.20
C HIS A 63 -15.34 8.19 -27.03
N HIS A 64 -15.05 7.05 -27.68
CA HIS A 64 -16.04 6.30 -28.44
C HIS A 64 -17.17 5.73 -27.56
N VAL A 65 -16.82 5.14 -26.41
CA VAL A 65 -17.77 4.62 -25.43
C VAL A 65 -18.66 5.73 -24.88
N LEU A 66 -18.09 6.88 -24.50
CA LEU A 66 -18.86 8.02 -24.01
C LEU A 66 -19.83 8.57 -25.06
N ALA A 67 -19.35 8.78 -26.29
CA ALA A 67 -20.19 9.28 -27.38
C ALA A 67 -21.35 8.32 -27.68
N THR A 68 -21.11 7.01 -27.60
CA THR A 68 -22.13 5.98 -27.83
C THR A 68 -23.08 5.85 -26.64
N SER A 69 -22.58 5.90 -25.41
CA SER A 69 -23.42 5.83 -24.21
C SER A 69 -24.39 7.01 -24.12
N MET A 70 -23.93 8.22 -24.50
CA MET A 70 -24.79 9.40 -24.57
C MET A 70 -25.94 9.24 -25.57
N LYS A 71 -25.70 8.58 -26.72
CA LYS A 71 -26.75 8.29 -27.72
C LYS A 71 -27.78 7.27 -27.20
N LEU A 72 -27.36 6.32 -26.38
CA LEU A 72 -28.22 5.25 -25.84
C LEU A 72 -28.95 5.62 -24.54
N GLY A 73 -28.63 6.77 -23.94
CA GLY A 73 -29.27 7.25 -22.71
C GLY A 73 -29.15 6.23 -21.56
N SER A 74 -30.27 5.94 -20.90
CA SER A 74 -30.34 5.00 -19.75
C SER A 74 -29.99 3.55 -20.12
N ARG A 75 -29.96 3.19 -21.41
CA ARG A 75 -29.54 1.86 -21.88
C ARG A 75 -28.03 1.77 -22.12
N GLY A 76 -27.34 2.92 -22.24
CA GLY A 76 -25.89 3.00 -22.41
C GLY A 76 -25.11 3.08 -21.11
N VAL A 77 -25.75 3.53 -20.02
CA VAL A 77 -25.14 3.75 -18.72
C VAL A 77 -25.93 3.02 -17.62
N ALA A 78 -25.26 2.28 -16.75
CA ALA A 78 -25.88 1.72 -15.54
C ALA A 78 -25.19 2.24 -14.27
N HIS A 79 -26.01 2.64 -13.30
CA HIS A 79 -25.55 2.96 -11.95
C HIS A 79 -25.58 1.71 -11.08
N VAL A 80 -24.43 1.29 -10.53
CA VAL A 80 -24.30 -0.01 -9.83
C VAL A 80 -23.70 0.07 -8.43
N GLU A 81 -24.07 1.12 -7.68
CA GLU A 81 -23.72 1.24 -6.27
C GLU A 81 -24.28 0.06 -5.46
N GLY A 82 -23.45 -0.58 -4.64
CA GLY A 82 -23.84 -1.73 -3.80
C GLY A 82 -23.99 -3.07 -4.54
N VAL A 83 -23.75 -3.13 -5.86
CA VAL A 83 -23.88 -4.38 -6.64
C VAL A 83 -22.62 -5.25 -6.50
N SER A 84 -22.82 -6.54 -6.24
CA SER A 84 -21.72 -7.49 -6.03
C SER A 84 -20.99 -7.85 -7.34
N LYS A 85 -19.76 -8.39 -7.23
CA LYS A 85 -18.97 -8.84 -8.40
C LYS A 85 -19.65 -9.99 -9.15
N SER A 86 -20.24 -10.94 -8.43
CA SER A 86 -21.00 -12.05 -9.02
C SER A 86 -22.21 -11.52 -9.77
N ASP A 87 -22.96 -10.59 -9.19
CA ASP A 87 -24.12 -9.98 -9.85
C ASP A 87 -23.76 -9.27 -11.16
N LEU A 88 -22.64 -8.54 -11.19
CA LEU A 88 -22.18 -7.87 -12.42
C LEU A 88 -21.76 -8.86 -13.52
N LYS A 89 -21.29 -10.05 -13.12
CA LYS A 89 -20.86 -11.10 -14.06
C LYS A 89 -22.02 -11.96 -14.55
N GLU A 90 -22.98 -12.24 -13.67
CA GLU A 90 -24.02 -13.25 -13.90
C GLU A 90 -25.35 -12.66 -14.39
N LYS A 91 -25.66 -11.40 -14.06
CA LYS A 91 -26.92 -10.76 -14.49
C LYS A 91 -26.77 -10.16 -15.89
N SER A 92 -27.58 -10.67 -16.81
CA SER A 92 -27.65 -10.20 -18.21
C SER A 92 -28.01 -8.71 -18.36
N SER A 93 -28.57 -8.08 -17.33
CA SER A 93 -28.83 -6.64 -17.31
C SER A 93 -27.56 -5.79 -17.39
N TYR A 94 -26.41 -6.33 -16.97
CA TYR A 94 -25.12 -5.62 -16.97
C TYR A 94 -24.22 -6.00 -18.15
N SER A 95 -24.49 -7.10 -18.84
CA SER A 95 -23.65 -7.58 -19.94
C SER A 95 -23.71 -6.71 -21.20
N ASN A 96 -24.79 -5.93 -21.36
CA ASN A 96 -25.02 -5.08 -22.53
C ASN A 96 -24.83 -3.58 -22.25
N ILE A 97 -24.34 -3.21 -21.06
CA ILE A 97 -24.13 -1.82 -20.66
C ILE A 97 -22.74 -1.36 -21.11
N LEU A 98 -22.66 -0.20 -21.76
CA LEU A 98 -21.40 0.36 -22.25
C LEU A 98 -20.60 1.06 -21.15
N LEU A 99 -21.29 1.76 -20.24
CA LEU A 99 -20.68 2.48 -19.14
C LEU A 99 -21.27 2.03 -17.80
N ILE A 100 -20.43 1.46 -16.96
CA ILE A 100 -20.80 1.19 -15.57
C ILE A 100 -20.34 2.37 -14.71
N ASN A 101 -21.31 3.16 -14.24
CA ASN A 101 -21.06 4.26 -13.33
C ASN A 101 -21.31 3.81 -11.89
N ARG A 102 -20.25 3.59 -11.12
CA ARG A 102 -20.38 3.36 -9.67
C ARG A 102 -20.24 4.71 -8.99
N THR A 103 -21.32 5.50 -8.95
CA THR A 103 -21.28 6.93 -8.66
C THR A 103 -20.72 7.32 -7.28
N ALA A 104 -20.66 6.43 -6.30
CA ALA A 104 -20.09 6.75 -5.00
C ALA A 104 -19.60 5.47 -4.31
N SER A 105 -18.30 5.29 -4.17
CA SER A 105 -17.80 4.53 -3.04
C SER A 105 -16.96 5.47 -2.19
N PRO A 106 -17.10 5.44 -0.86
CA PRO A 106 -16.28 6.25 0.05
C PRO A 106 -14.97 5.56 0.45
N LEU A 107 -14.62 4.43 -0.17
CA LEU A 107 -13.49 3.59 0.25
C LEU A 107 -12.50 3.29 -0.88
N SER A 108 -12.50 4.13 -1.91
CA SER A 108 -11.64 4.05 -3.09
C SER A 108 -10.14 3.95 -2.89
N TRP A 109 -9.46 3.32 -3.84
CA TRP A 109 -8.08 2.88 -3.81
C TRP A 109 -7.17 3.82 -4.59
N PHE A 110 -7.71 4.51 -5.59
CA PHE A 110 -7.01 5.44 -6.46
C PHE A 110 -7.71 6.79 -6.45
N ALA A 111 -6.97 7.84 -6.12
CA ALA A 111 -7.45 9.21 -6.23
C ALA A 111 -7.10 9.75 -7.62
N GLU A 112 -8.10 10.17 -8.40
CA GLU A 112 -7.85 10.90 -9.65
C GLU A 112 -7.25 12.28 -9.31
N CYS A 113 -6.25 12.72 -10.09
CA CYS A 113 -5.55 13.97 -9.78
C CYS A 113 -6.34 15.25 -10.01
N LYS A 114 -7.34 15.21 -10.90
CA LYS A 114 -8.09 16.40 -11.29
C LYS A 114 -8.95 16.96 -10.14
N ASP A 115 -9.20 16.18 -9.08
CA ASP A 115 -10.00 16.63 -7.93
C ASP A 115 -9.53 16.04 -6.59
N ARG A 116 -8.30 16.36 -6.17
CA ARG A 116 -7.67 15.84 -4.93
C ARG A 116 -8.46 16.13 -3.63
N LYS A 117 -9.40 17.09 -3.67
CA LYS A 117 -10.27 17.46 -2.53
C LYS A 117 -11.59 16.68 -2.53
N ASN A 118 -11.94 16.02 -3.63
CA ASN A 118 -13.13 15.21 -3.80
C ASN A 118 -12.74 13.73 -3.75
N HIS A 119 -12.91 13.12 -2.58
CA HIS A 119 -12.50 11.74 -2.32
C HIS A 119 -13.49 10.71 -2.89
N SER A 120 -14.02 10.92 -4.09
CA SER A 120 -14.91 9.96 -4.77
C SER A 120 -14.08 8.85 -5.42
N SER A 121 -14.17 7.61 -4.94
CA SER A 121 -13.54 6.47 -5.64
C SER A 121 -14.09 5.11 -5.18
N ILE A 122 -14.25 4.17 -6.14
CA ILE A 122 -14.90 2.82 -6.18
C ILE A 122 -14.07 1.58 -5.73
N LEU A 123 -14.52 0.77 -4.76
CA LEU A 123 -13.76 -0.38 -4.20
C LEU A 123 -13.69 -1.62 -5.13
N LEU A 124 -12.52 -2.26 -5.25
CA LEU A 124 -12.36 -3.69 -5.59
C LEU A 124 -11.80 -4.43 -4.35
N PRO A 125 -11.76 -5.78 -4.28
CA PRO A 125 -11.37 -6.50 -3.06
C PRO A 125 -9.86 -6.41 -2.79
N TYR A 126 -9.42 -6.18 -1.53
CA TYR A 126 -8.02 -5.93 -1.08
C TYR A 126 -6.95 -6.87 -1.64
N SER A 127 -7.34 -8.07 -2.06
CA SER A 127 -6.48 -9.08 -2.69
C SER A 127 -6.27 -8.91 -4.20
N PHE A 128 -7.11 -8.15 -4.90
CA PHE A 128 -7.16 -8.12 -6.37
C PHE A 128 -6.11 -7.20 -6.98
N LEU A 129 -6.19 -5.88 -6.77
CA LEU A 129 -5.21 -4.95 -7.35
C LEU A 129 -3.73 -5.28 -7.08
N PRO A 130 -3.34 -5.75 -5.88
CA PRO A 130 -1.94 -6.06 -5.62
C PRO A 130 -1.42 -7.23 -6.43
N SER A 131 -2.29 -8.20 -6.79
CA SER A 131 -1.93 -9.28 -7.71
C SER A 131 -1.92 -8.85 -9.17
N MET A 132 -2.34 -7.61 -9.45
CA MET A 132 -2.37 -6.99 -10.77
C MET A 132 -1.26 -5.96 -10.95
N ALA A 133 -0.19 -6.03 -10.15
CA ALA A 133 0.96 -5.13 -10.29
C ALA A 133 1.56 -5.22 -11.70
N ALA A 134 2.16 -4.15 -12.21
CA ALA A 134 2.81 -4.13 -13.52
C ALA A 134 3.83 -5.27 -13.66
N GLU A 135 3.93 -5.86 -14.85
CA GLU A 135 4.75 -7.05 -15.12
C GLU A 135 6.19 -6.89 -14.63
N LYS A 136 6.81 -5.73 -14.90
CA LYS A 136 8.16 -5.38 -14.46
C LYS A 136 8.35 -5.50 -12.93
N LEU A 137 7.33 -5.08 -12.16
CA LEU A 137 7.36 -5.13 -10.69
C LEU A 137 7.17 -6.56 -10.18
N ARG A 138 6.29 -7.34 -10.84
CA ARG A 138 6.11 -8.76 -10.52
C ARG A 138 7.39 -9.55 -10.74
N TYR A 139 8.04 -9.35 -11.88
CA TYR A 139 9.30 -10.03 -12.21
C TYR A 139 10.39 -9.75 -11.16
N ALA A 140 10.60 -8.49 -10.80
CA ALA A 140 11.57 -8.12 -9.76
C ALA A 140 11.23 -8.75 -8.40
N ALA A 141 9.94 -8.76 -8.01
CA ALA A 141 9.52 -9.41 -6.79
C ALA A 141 9.80 -10.92 -6.82
N GLU A 142 9.54 -11.62 -7.93
CA GLU A 142 9.86 -13.04 -8.06
C GLU A 142 11.36 -13.32 -7.96
N GLU A 143 12.20 -12.52 -8.60
CA GLU A 143 13.66 -12.67 -8.50
C GLU A 143 14.14 -12.48 -7.05
N ILE A 144 13.65 -11.46 -6.34
CA ILE A 144 13.99 -11.23 -4.93
C ILE A 144 13.50 -12.39 -4.05
N LYS A 145 12.29 -12.91 -4.29
CA LYS A 145 11.76 -14.07 -3.55
C LYS A 145 12.61 -15.31 -3.74
N LYS A 146 13.10 -15.58 -4.95
CA LYS A 146 14.04 -16.68 -5.22
C LYS A 146 15.34 -16.51 -4.42
N LEU A 147 15.87 -15.29 -4.34
CA LEU A 147 17.07 -14.99 -3.56
C LEU A 147 16.84 -15.11 -2.04
N LEU A 148 15.63 -14.78 -1.56
CA LEU A 148 15.24 -14.94 -0.16
C LEU A 148 15.05 -16.42 0.24
N GLY A 149 14.60 -17.28 -0.68
CA GLY A 149 14.36 -18.69 -0.42
C GLY A 149 13.11 -18.94 0.43
N ASP A 150 13.24 -19.70 1.53
CA ASP A 150 12.18 -19.84 2.55
C ASP A 150 12.35 -18.76 3.62
N TYR A 151 11.41 -17.82 3.69
CA TYR A 151 11.47 -16.64 4.56
C TYR A 151 10.12 -16.31 5.19
N ASP A 152 10.17 -15.59 6.30
CA ASP A 152 9.04 -14.86 6.86
C ASP A 152 9.22 -13.37 6.61
N ALA A 153 8.15 -12.60 6.74
CA ALA A 153 8.22 -11.18 6.51
C ALA A 153 7.36 -10.39 7.49
N MET A 154 7.77 -9.14 7.71
CA MET A 154 6.98 -8.18 8.44
C MET A 154 6.93 -6.83 7.73
N HIS A 155 5.76 -6.20 7.82
CA HIS A 155 5.57 -4.82 7.43
C HIS A 155 5.46 -3.95 8.68
N VAL A 156 6.34 -2.94 8.79
CA VAL A 156 6.40 -2.02 9.94
C VAL A 156 6.16 -0.58 9.49
N ARG A 157 4.91 -0.14 9.54
CA ARG A 157 4.50 1.24 9.31
C ARG A 157 4.59 2.03 10.61
N ARG A 158 5.62 2.86 10.73
CA ARG A 158 5.96 3.59 11.94
C ARG A 158 6.23 5.07 11.66
N GLY A 159 7.11 5.38 10.70
CA GLY A 159 7.66 6.73 10.53
C GLY A 159 6.64 7.84 10.19
N ASP A 160 5.47 7.49 9.63
CA ASP A 160 4.39 8.44 9.30
C ASP A 160 3.24 8.46 10.31
N VAL A 161 3.06 7.38 11.08
CA VAL A 161 1.94 7.16 12.00
C VAL A 161 2.32 7.40 13.46
N LEU A 162 3.61 7.36 13.79
CA LEU A 162 4.15 7.69 15.11
C LEU A 162 4.13 9.21 15.32
N LYS A 163 2.92 9.74 15.54
CA LYS A 163 2.67 11.16 15.77
C LYS A 163 2.23 11.38 17.20
N THR A 164 2.99 12.19 17.92
CA THR A 164 2.62 12.64 19.25
C THR A 164 2.33 14.14 19.30
N ARG A 165 1.54 14.55 20.28
CA ARG A 165 1.30 15.97 20.60
C ARG A 165 1.15 16.13 22.11
N LYS A 166 1.47 17.30 22.64
CA LYS A 166 1.15 17.66 24.03
C LYS A 166 -0.28 18.19 24.12
N ASP A 167 -1.02 17.79 25.15
CA ASP A 167 -2.30 18.40 25.48
C ASP A 167 -2.12 19.72 26.26
N ARG A 168 -3.23 20.35 26.66
CA ARG A 168 -3.23 21.61 27.42
C ARG A 168 -2.52 21.53 28.78
N PHE A 169 -2.26 20.33 29.28
CA PHE A 169 -1.57 20.07 30.55
C PHE A 169 -0.11 19.61 30.32
N GLY A 170 0.37 19.66 29.07
CA GLY A 170 1.72 19.26 28.70
C GLY A 170 1.93 17.75 28.57
N VAL A 171 0.86 16.94 28.71
CA VAL A 171 0.97 15.47 28.66
C VAL A 171 1.00 15.01 27.22
N GLU A 172 1.92 14.10 26.90
CA GLU A 172 2.03 13.52 25.57
C GLU A 172 0.80 12.66 25.24
N ARG A 173 0.37 12.76 23.98
CA ARG A 173 -0.75 12.01 23.41
C ARG A 173 -0.35 11.42 22.07
N SER A 174 -0.74 10.18 21.84
CA SER A 174 -0.60 9.49 20.55
C SER A 174 -1.98 9.09 20.01
N LYS A 175 -2.04 8.92 18.70
CA LYS A 175 -3.17 8.35 17.98
C LYS A 175 -3.15 6.83 17.91
N HIS A 176 -1.98 6.25 18.18
CA HIS A 176 -1.70 4.83 18.27
C HIS A 176 -0.88 4.64 19.55
N PRO A 177 -1.54 4.49 20.71
CA PRO A 177 -0.89 4.56 22.01
C PRO A 177 0.12 3.43 22.23
N HIS A 178 -0.04 2.26 21.61
CA HIS A 178 0.86 1.12 21.79
C HIS A 178 1.91 0.97 20.68
N LEU A 179 1.67 1.59 19.51
CA LEU A 179 2.53 1.45 18.34
C LEU A 179 4.02 1.67 18.65
N ASP A 180 4.35 2.69 19.45
CA ASP A 180 5.76 2.98 19.73
C ASP A 180 6.44 1.80 20.42
N ARG A 181 5.84 1.34 21.52
CA ARG A 181 6.28 0.20 22.31
C ARG A 181 6.35 -1.06 21.47
N ASP A 182 5.27 -1.39 20.80
CA ASP A 182 5.06 -2.67 20.10
C ASP A 182 6.01 -2.86 18.91
N THR A 183 6.55 -1.76 18.36
CA THR A 183 7.49 -1.80 17.24
C THR A 183 8.96 -1.67 17.65
N ARG A 184 9.27 -1.60 18.94
CA ARG A 184 10.66 -1.70 19.43
C ARG A 184 11.14 -3.15 19.39
N ALA A 185 12.45 -3.32 19.25
CA ALA A 185 13.05 -4.63 19.00
C ALA A 185 12.72 -5.68 20.08
N GLU A 186 12.75 -5.31 21.36
CA GLU A 186 12.45 -6.21 22.47
C GLU A 186 11.00 -6.71 22.47
N PHE A 187 10.05 -5.88 22.04
CA PHE A 187 8.64 -6.24 21.91
C PHE A 187 8.39 -7.06 20.65
N ILE A 188 9.00 -6.68 19.53
CA ILE A 188 8.96 -7.45 18.29
C ILE A 188 9.50 -8.87 18.54
N LEU A 189 10.71 -9.00 19.12
CA LEU A 189 11.34 -10.29 19.41
C LEU A 189 10.42 -11.20 20.24
N CYS A 190 9.80 -10.65 21.28
CA CYS A 190 8.86 -11.36 22.14
C CYS A 190 7.62 -11.81 21.38
N ARG A 191 7.00 -10.90 20.62
CA ARG A 191 5.72 -11.11 19.96
C ARG A 191 5.83 -12.12 18.82
N ILE A 192 6.83 -11.93 17.95
CA ILE A 192 6.96 -12.77 16.75
C ILE A 192 7.58 -14.14 17.05
N ALA A 193 8.21 -14.34 18.22
CA ALA A 193 8.75 -15.64 18.63
C ALA A 193 7.67 -16.74 18.70
N LYS A 194 6.39 -16.37 18.86
CA LYS A 194 5.24 -17.28 18.85
C LYS A 194 4.95 -17.83 17.44
N TRP A 195 5.44 -17.17 16.39
CA TRP A 195 5.10 -17.46 14.99
C TRP A 195 6.32 -17.81 14.14
N VAL A 196 7.46 -17.18 14.42
CA VAL A 196 8.70 -17.29 13.63
C VAL A 196 9.79 -17.94 14.48
N PRO A 197 10.22 -19.17 14.14
CA PRO A 197 11.35 -19.83 14.79
C PRO A 197 12.66 -19.03 14.69
N PRO A 198 13.56 -19.12 15.68
CA PRO A 198 14.91 -18.57 15.59
C PRO A 198 15.68 -19.05 14.35
N GLY A 199 16.58 -18.22 13.84
CA GLY A 199 17.48 -18.52 12.72
C GLY A 199 16.88 -18.35 11.33
N ARG A 200 15.56 -18.10 11.24
CA ARG A 200 14.86 -17.85 9.97
C ARG A 200 15.20 -16.49 9.36
N THR A 201 15.05 -16.41 8.04
CA THR A 201 15.15 -15.15 7.30
C THR A 201 13.89 -14.33 7.53
N LEU A 202 14.06 -13.09 7.96
CA LEU A 202 12.98 -12.13 8.20
C LEU A 202 13.16 -10.94 7.26
N PHE A 203 12.33 -10.86 6.22
CA PHE A 203 12.25 -9.70 5.34
C PHE A 203 11.45 -8.57 6.01
N ILE A 204 12.00 -7.36 6.04
CA ILE A 204 11.40 -6.21 6.73
C ILE A 204 11.14 -5.09 5.72
N ALA A 205 9.87 -4.82 5.45
CA ALA A 205 9.42 -3.63 4.74
C ALA A 205 8.99 -2.57 5.77
N SER A 206 9.62 -1.40 5.78
CA SER A 206 9.33 -0.37 6.77
C SER A 206 9.55 1.04 6.24
N ASN A 207 8.77 1.98 6.77
CA ASN A 207 9.00 3.41 6.58
C ASN A 207 9.64 4.09 7.80
N GLU A 208 10.22 3.31 8.72
CA GLU A 208 11.09 3.83 9.78
C GLU A 208 12.29 4.56 9.15
N ARG A 209 12.62 5.73 9.70
CA ARG A 209 13.63 6.63 9.14
C ARG A 209 15.00 6.43 9.76
N THR A 210 15.04 5.84 10.95
CA THR A 210 16.26 5.62 11.72
C THR A 210 17.04 4.45 11.12
N PRO A 211 18.24 4.66 10.55
CA PRO A 211 19.05 3.58 9.99
C PRO A 211 19.36 2.55 11.07
N GLY A 212 19.27 1.26 10.72
CA GLY A 212 19.60 0.18 11.65
C GLY A 212 18.63 0.01 12.82
N TYR A 213 17.45 0.66 12.82
CA TYR A 213 16.47 0.54 13.90
C TYR A 213 16.11 -0.91 14.25
N PHE A 214 16.00 -1.78 13.24
CA PHE A 214 15.70 -3.21 13.42
C PHE A 214 16.93 -4.10 13.60
N SER A 215 18.15 -3.55 13.60
CA SER A 215 19.37 -4.33 13.76
C SER A 215 19.40 -5.21 15.02
N PRO A 216 18.80 -4.85 16.18
CA PRO A 216 18.81 -5.74 17.34
C PRO A 216 18.04 -7.05 17.12
N LEU A 217 17.17 -7.13 16.11
CA LEU A 217 16.48 -8.38 15.74
C LEU A 217 17.46 -9.45 15.20
N ALA A 218 18.66 -9.04 14.77
CA ALA A 218 19.69 -9.93 14.24
C ALA A 218 20.22 -10.94 15.27
N VAL A 219 19.95 -10.72 16.56
CA VAL A 219 20.25 -11.70 17.61
C VAL A 219 19.50 -13.03 17.43
N ARG A 220 18.34 -13.00 16.74
CA ARG A 220 17.47 -14.17 16.57
C ARG A 220 17.12 -14.49 15.12
N TYR A 221 17.22 -13.53 14.20
CA TYR A 221 16.78 -13.70 12.80
C TYR A 221 17.82 -13.20 11.80
N LYS A 222 17.83 -13.77 10.59
CA LYS A 222 18.63 -13.25 9.47
C LYS A 222 17.82 -12.14 8.79
N LEU A 223 18.25 -10.89 8.92
CA LEU A 223 17.47 -9.75 8.45
C LEU A 223 17.70 -9.51 6.96
N ALA A 224 16.62 -9.27 6.22
CA ALA A 224 16.65 -8.87 4.82
C ALA A 224 15.78 -7.62 4.61
N TYR A 225 16.21 -6.74 3.71
CA TYR A 225 15.56 -5.48 3.38
C TYR A 225 15.58 -5.27 1.86
N SER A 226 14.70 -4.42 1.35
CA SER A 226 14.70 -4.04 -0.07
C SER A 226 16.06 -3.49 -0.52
N SER A 227 16.76 -2.75 0.34
CA SER A 227 18.10 -2.22 0.06
C SER A 227 19.17 -3.30 -0.16
N ASN A 228 18.96 -4.55 0.26
CA ASN A 228 19.87 -5.65 -0.06
C ASN A 228 19.78 -6.09 -1.53
N TYR A 229 18.78 -5.62 -2.27
CA TYR A 229 18.47 -5.99 -3.66
C TYR A 229 18.50 -4.79 -4.61
N SER A 230 19.28 -3.76 -4.28
CA SER A 230 19.37 -2.52 -5.08
C SER A 230 19.76 -2.77 -6.54
N SER A 231 20.57 -3.79 -6.85
CA SER A 231 20.89 -4.14 -8.24
C SER A 231 19.68 -4.55 -9.09
N ILE A 232 18.61 -5.05 -8.46
CA ILE A 232 17.34 -5.40 -9.10
C ILE A 232 16.39 -4.19 -9.09
N LEU A 233 16.36 -3.45 -7.99
CA LEU A 233 15.38 -2.39 -7.75
C LEU A 233 15.77 -1.03 -8.35
N ASP A 234 17.04 -0.64 -8.26
CA ASP A 234 17.50 0.70 -8.68
C ASP A 234 17.20 1.02 -10.15
N PRO A 235 17.35 0.08 -11.11
CA PRO A 235 17.01 0.33 -12.51
C PRO A 235 15.50 0.39 -12.79
N LEU A 236 14.68 -0.12 -11.85
CA LEU A 236 13.24 -0.34 -12.03
C LEU A 236 12.38 0.72 -11.33
N ILE A 237 12.81 1.13 -10.13
CA ILE A 237 12.04 1.95 -9.20
C ILE A 237 12.31 3.44 -9.47
N GLU A 238 11.28 4.11 -9.97
CA GLU A 238 11.24 5.55 -10.23
C GLU A 238 10.65 6.30 -9.03
N ASN A 239 9.75 5.68 -8.26
CA ASN A 239 9.12 6.30 -7.09
C ASN A 239 8.79 5.28 -5.97
N ASN A 240 8.46 5.75 -4.75
CA ASN A 240 8.20 4.80 -3.65
C ASN A 240 6.90 4.03 -3.78
N TYR A 241 5.98 4.39 -4.68
CA TYR A 241 4.79 3.58 -4.91
C TYR A 241 5.15 2.29 -5.63
N GLU A 242 6.06 2.34 -6.60
CA GLU A 242 6.60 1.15 -7.25
C GLU A 242 7.37 0.29 -6.24
N LEU A 243 8.20 0.91 -5.38
CA LEU A 243 8.90 0.19 -4.31
C LEU A 243 7.91 -0.51 -3.38
N PHE A 244 6.89 0.23 -2.93
CA PHE A 244 5.82 -0.30 -2.08
C PHE A 244 5.08 -1.46 -2.75
N MET A 245 4.84 -1.40 -4.05
CA MET A 245 4.21 -2.49 -4.81
C MET A 245 5.10 -3.74 -4.83
N VAL A 246 6.40 -3.59 -5.09
CA VAL A 246 7.36 -4.71 -5.07
C VAL A 246 7.48 -5.30 -3.67
N GLU A 247 7.66 -4.47 -2.64
CA GLU A 247 7.70 -4.90 -1.24
C GLU A 247 6.44 -5.67 -0.88
N ARG A 248 5.27 -5.19 -1.29
CA ARG A 248 4.01 -5.89 -1.03
C ARG A 248 3.95 -7.27 -1.68
N LEU A 249 4.44 -7.41 -2.91
CA LEU A 249 4.52 -8.72 -3.59
C LEU A 249 5.49 -9.66 -2.87
N ILE A 250 6.61 -9.15 -2.35
CA ILE A 250 7.55 -9.91 -1.53
C ILE A 250 6.89 -10.34 -0.21
N LEU A 251 6.19 -9.44 0.49
CA LEU A 251 5.46 -9.75 1.72
C LEU A 251 4.43 -10.86 1.50
N MET A 252 3.69 -10.82 0.39
CA MET A 252 2.67 -11.82 0.05
C MET A 252 3.24 -13.20 -0.28
N GLY A 253 4.53 -13.29 -0.66
CA GLY A 253 5.21 -14.56 -0.90
C GLY A 253 5.80 -15.22 0.36
N ALA A 254 5.77 -14.53 1.50
CA ALA A 254 6.36 -15.02 2.74
C ALA A 254 5.55 -16.18 3.33
N LYS A 255 6.23 -17.10 4.01
CA LYS A 255 5.57 -18.20 4.75
C LYS A 255 4.68 -17.67 5.87
N THR A 256 5.20 -16.71 6.63
CA THR A 256 4.48 -15.97 7.66
C THR A 256 4.57 -14.48 7.33
N PHE A 257 3.43 -13.81 7.27
CA PHE A 257 3.38 -12.36 7.06
C PHE A 257 2.78 -11.66 8.30
N ILE A 258 3.57 -10.77 8.91
CA ILE A 258 3.20 -10.04 10.11
C ILE A 258 3.00 -8.56 9.75
N LYS A 259 1.81 -8.03 10.02
CA LYS A 259 1.47 -6.63 9.80
C LYS A 259 1.83 -5.77 11.01
N THR A 260 1.86 -4.46 10.84
CA THR A 260 2.03 -3.54 11.98
C THR A 260 0.80 -3.54 12.87
N MET A 261 -0.38 -3.44 12.25
CA MET A 261 -1.69 -3.33 12.90
C MET A 261 -2.63 -4.34 12.25
N LYS A 262 -3.62 -4.81 13.00
CA LYS A 262 -4.63 -5.76 12.53
C LYS A 262 -5.57 -5.09 11.51
N GLU A 263 -5.84 -5.76 10.39
CA GLU A 263 -6.88 -5.36 9.42
C GLU A 263 -8.07 -6.30 9.49
N ASP A 264 -7.79 -7.61 9.59
CA ASP A 264 -8.75 -8.70 9.67
C ASP A 264 -8.51 -9.56 10.91
N ASP A 265 -9.52 -10.30 11.36
CA ASP A 265 -9.44 -11.01 12.63
C ASP A 265 -8.38 -12.10 12.72
N ASN A 266 -7.94 -12.59 11.57
CA ASN A 266 -6.93 -13.65 11.44
C ASN A 266 -5.51 -13.10 11.18
N ASP A 267 -5.34 -11.78 11.10
CA ASP A 267 -4.02 -11.18 10.85
C ASP A 267 -3.07 -11.38 12.04
N LEU A 268 -1.82 -11.70 11.73
CA LEU A 268 -0.71 -11.55 12.67
C LEU A 268 -0.27 -10.08 12.68
N SER A 269 -0.29 -9.43 13.85
CA SER A 269 0.10 -8.04 13.98
C SER A 269 1.12 -7.80 15.09
N LEU A 270 1.98 -6.79 14.91
CA LEU A 270 2.89 -6.32 15.96
C LEU A 270 2.17 -5.53 17.05
N SER A 271 1.15 -4.76 16.68
CA SER A 271 0.35 -3.96 17.60
C SER A 271 -1.11 -4.39 17.56
N ASP A 272 -1.74 -4.28 18.73
CA ASP A 272 -3.19 -4.47 18.90
C ASP A 272 -3.99 -3.19 18.59
N ASP A 273 -3.29 -2.07 18.34
CA ASP A 273 -3.91 -0.83 17.88
C ASP A 273 -4.65 -1.04 16.55
N SER A 274 -5.86 -0.51 16.45
CA SER A 274 -6.63 -0.54 15.21
C SER A 274 -5.95 0.27 14.10
N LYS A 275 -5.85 -0.28 12.88
CA LYS A 275 -5.31 0.44 11.72
C LYS A 275 -6.09 1.72 11.41
N LYS A 276 -7.42 1.69 11.54
CA LYS A 276 -8.28 2.87 11.34
C LYS A 276 -8.29 3.72 12.61
N ASN A 277 -7.75 4.93 12.50
CA ASN A 277 -7.65 5.88 13.59
C ASN A 277 -9.04 6.30 14.11
N THR A 278 -9.28 6.14 15.42
CA THR A 278 -10.54 6.55 16.08
C THR A 278 -10.68 8.08 16.24
N LYS A 279 -9.69 8.84 15.76
CA LYS A 279 -9.46 10.29 15.97
C LYS A 279 -9.27 10.69 17.43
N LYS A 280 -9.18 9.72 18.34
CA LYS A 280 -8.89 9.95 19.75
C LYS A 280 -7.38 10.06 19.96
N TRP A 281 -7.02 10.91 20.91
CA TRP A 281 -5.63 11.16 21.30
C TRP A 281 -5.48 10.65 22.72
N GLU A 282 -4.70 9.59 22.88
CA GLU A 282 -4.61 8.79 24.09
C GLU A 282 -3.20 8.84 24.67
N ILE A 283 -3.04 8.43 25.92
CA ILE A 283 -1.74 8.41 26.58
C ILE A 283 -0.90 7.28 25.95
N PRO A 284 0.32 7.53 25.47
CA PRO A 284 1.20 6.47 25.00
C PRO A 284 1.48 5.45 26.10
N VAL A 285 1.52 4.17 25.71
CA VAL A 285 1.78 3.05 26.60
C VAL A 285 3.16 2.51 26.29
N TYR A 286 4.06 2.54 27.27
CA TYR A 286 5.44 2.06 27.13
C TYR A 286 5.74 0.82 27.96
N THR A 287 4.84 0.44 28.86
CA THR A 287 4.98 -0.72 29.73
C THR A 287 4.58 -2.00 29.01
N ARG A 288 5.30 -3.09 29.28
CA ARG A 288 4.91 -4.43 28.83
C ARG A 288 3.76 -4.92 29.69
N ASP A 289 2.68 -5.34 29.06
CA ASP A 289 1.64 -6.11 29.74
C ASP A 289 2.28 -7.44 30.19
N GLY A 290 2.04 -7.88 31.42
CA GLY A 290 2.87 -8.85 32.17
C GLY A 290 3.12 -10.25 31.58
N GLU A 291 2.91 -10.47 30.29
CA GLU A 291 3.32 -11.67 29.57
C GLU A 291 4.84 -11.84 29.61
N LYS A 292 5.30 -13.04 29.98
CA LYS A 292 6.69 -13.46 29.83
C LYS A 292 6.95 -13.81 28.35
N CYS A 293 8.05 -13.27 27.83
CA CYS A 293 8.82 -13.87 26.75
C CYS A 293 9.68 -14.99 27.39
#